data_AF-A0A531ANN5-F1
#
_entry.id   AF-A0A531ANN5-F1
#
_cell.length_a   1.000
_cell.length_b   1.000
_cell.length_c   1.000
_cell.angle_alpha   90.00
_cell.angle_beta   90.00
_cell.angle_gamma   90.00
#
_symmetry.space_group_name_H-M   'P 1'
#
loop_
_entity.id
_entity.type
_entity.pdbx_description
1 polymer ?
#
loop_
_entity_poly.entity_id
_entity_poly.type
_entity_poly.pdbx_seq_one_letter_code
_entity_poly.pdbx_strand_id
1 'polypeptide(L)'
;MLEALIFVVFPFCMLFAAISDMLSMTIANRVPVLLVAVFALVAPLTGMDWASYGWHFAAGGLVLAVTFGLFALGGMGGGDAKLLAASAVWMG
;
A
#
# COMPACT_ATOMS: atom_id res chain seq x y z
N MET A 1 19.36 -3.80 9.52
CA MET A 1 18.58 -2.54 9.73
C MET A 1 17.44 -2.39 8.73
N LEU A 2 17.68 -2.61 7.43
CA LEU A 2 16.65 -2.52 6.38
C LEU A 2 15.47 -3.48 6.61
N GLU A 3 15.75 -4.73 6.99
CA GLU A 3 14.69 -5.71 7.26
C GLU A 3 13.80 -5.32 8.44
N ALA A 4 14.39 -4.77 9.51
CA ALA A 4 13.62 -4.29 10.65
C ALA A 4 12.66 -3.15 10.24
N LEU A 5 13.08 -2.29 9.30
CA LEU A 5 12.20 -1.25 8.76
C LEU A 5 11.00 -1.86 8.01
N ILE A 6 11.23 -2.88 7.18
CA ILE A 6 10.18 -3.59 6.44
C ILE A 6 9.20 -4.26 7.41
N PHE A 7 9.71 -5.01 8.40
CA PHE A 7 8.91 -5.73 9.39
C PHE A 7 8.24 -4.82 10.42
N VAL A 8 8.55 -3.53 10.46
CA VAL A 8 7.87 -2.57 11.35
C VAL A 8 6.89 -1.72 10.57
N VAL A 9 7.32 -1.08 9.47
CA VAL A 9 6.52 -0.08 8.76
C VAL A 9 5.24 -0.69 8.19
N PHE A 10 5.35 -1.80 7.46
CA PHE A 10 4.19 -2.42 6.83
C PHE A 10 3.14 -2.87 7.86
N PRO A 11 3.45 -3.75 8.83
CA PRO A 11 2.45 -4.21 9.78
C PRO A 11 1.94 -3.09 10.69
N PHE A 12 2.77 -2.10 11.04
CA PHE A 12 2.31 -0.94 11.81
C PHE A 12 1.29 -0.11 11.02
N CYS A 13 1.56 0.18 9.75
CA CYS A 13 0.61 0.90 8.89
C CYS A 13 -0.70 0.14 8.71
N MET A 14 -0.62 -1.18 8.50
CA MET A 14 -1.82 -2.03 8.36
C MET A 14 -2.63 -2.07 9.65
N LEU A 15 -1.98 -2.22 10.81
CA LEU A 15 -2.64 -2.22 12.10
C LEU A 15 -3.28 -0.86 12.39
N PHE A 16 -2.57 0.23 12.12
CA PHE A 16 -3.10 1.59 12.28
C PHE A 16 -4.31 1.83 11.36
N ALA A 17 -4.24 1.39 10.10
CA ALA A 17 -5.36 1.49 9.18
C ALA A 17 -6.57 0.69 9.67
N ALA A 18 -6.37 -0.56 10.12
CA ALA A 18 -7.44 -1.39 10.66
C ALA A 18 -8.10 -0.79 11.91
N ILE A 19 -7.31 -0.25 12.83
CA ILE A 19 -7.82 0.41 14.04
C ILE A 19 -8.57 1.69 13.67
N SER A 20 -7.98 2.54 12.81
CA SER A 20 -8.62 3.78 12.34
C SER A 20 -9.93 3.49 11.62
N ASP A 21 -9.96 2.47 10.77
CA ASP A 21 -11.16 2.07 10.06
C ASP A 21 -12.26 1.58 11.02
N MET A 22 -11.92 0.73 11.99
CA MET A 22 -12.88 0.28 13.01
C MET A 22 -13.42 1.41 13.89
N LEU A 23 -12.60 2.41 14.22
CA LEU A 23 -13.00 3.49 15.13
C LEU A 23 -13.74 4.63 14.43
N SER A 24 -13.35 4.98 13.21
CA SER A 24 -13.82 6.18 12.53
C SER A 24 -14.31 5.95 11.10
N MET A 25 -14.39 4.68 10.64
CA MET A 25 -14.80 4.30 9.28
C MET A 25 -14.06 5.11 8.20
N THR A 26 -12.83 5.52 8.52
CA THR A 26 -12.04 6.45 7.71
C THR A 26 -10.58 6.02 7.75
N ILE A 27 -10.07 5.70 6.56
CA ILE A 27 -8.65 5.44 6.33
C ILE A 27 -8.01 6.74 5.85
N ALA A 28 -7.10 7.30 6.66
CA ALA A 28 -6.40 8.52 6.31
C ALA A 28 -5.46 8.29 5.11
N ASN A 29 -5.50 9.18 4.11
CA ASN A 29 -4.62 9.12 2.92
C ASN A 29 -3.12 9.08 3.26
N ARG A 30 -2.74 9.51 4.47
CA ARG A 30 -1.36 9.46 4.95
C ARG A 30 -0.82 8.04 5.04
N VAL A 31 -1.66 7.05 5.35
CA VAL A 31 -1.22 5.65 5.54
C VAL A 31 -0.84 5.00 4.20
N PRO A 32 -1.71 5.01 3.16
CA PRO A 32 -1.31 4.53 1.83
C PRO A 32 -0.10 5.27 1.25
N VAL A 33 -0.03 6.60 1.44
CA VAL A 33 1.12 7.39 0.96
C VAL A 33 2.42 6.99 1.65
N LEU A 34 2.39 6.80 2.96
CA LEU A 34 3.57 6.36 3.71
C LEU A 34 4.05 4.98 3.25
N LEU A 35 3.12 4.04 3.06
CA LEU A 35 3.43 2.70 2.54
C LEU A 35 4.15 2.76 1.19
N VAL A 36 3.61 3.51 0.22
CA VAL A 36 4.23 3.62 -1.12
C VAL A 36 5.57 4.36 -1.04
N ALA A 37 5.65 5.44 -0.28
CA ALA A 37 6.87 6.23 -0.16
C ALA A 37 8.02 5.44 0.49
N VAL A 38 7.73 4.69 1.55
CA VAL A 38 8.74 3.86 2.21
C VAL A 38 9.18 2.74 1.26
N PHE A 39 8.26 2.07 0.57
CA PHE A 39 8.64 1.06 -0.41
C PHE A 39 9.56 1.62 -1.50
N ALA A 40 9.18 2.76 -2.10
CA ALA A 40 9.95 3.39 -3.17
C ALA A 40 11.39 3.74 -2.77
N LEU A 41 11.62 4.10 -1.49
CA LEU A 41 12.94 4.44 -0.97
C LEU A 41 13.75 3.21 -0.53
N VAL A 42 13.07 2.20 0.02
CA VAL A 42 13.71 1.05 0.67
C VAL A 42 13.98 -0.09 -0.31
N ALA A 43 13.06 -0.34 -1.25
CA ALA A 43 13.17 -1.47 -2.17
C ALA A 43 14.42 -1.42 -3.06
N PRO A 44 14.89 -0.26 -3.59
CA PRO A 44 16.14 -0.22 -4.35
C PRO A 44 17.38 -0.55 -3.50
N LEU A 45 17.29 -0.41 -2.17
CA LEU A 45 18.38 -0.68 -1.23
C LEU A 45 18.49 -2.17 -0.86
N THR A 46 17.53 -3.01 -1.24
CA THR A 46 17.55 -4.45 -0.96
C THR A 46 18.43 -5.23 -1.95
N GLY A 47 18.91 -4.58 -3.02
CA GLY A 47 19.62 -5.24 -4.12
C GLY A 47 18.71 -5.90 -5.15
N MET A 48 17.39 -5.61 -5.09
CA MET A 48 16.42 -6.04 -6.09
C MET A 48 16.75 -5.48 -7.48
N ASP A 49 16.51 -6.28 -8.52
CA ASP A 49 16.66 -5.81 -9.89
C ASP A 49 15.58 -4.78 -10.27
N TRP A 50 15.89 -3.92 -11.24
CA TRP A 50 14.99 -2.84 -11.65
C TRP A 50 13.69 -3.32 -12.29
N ALA A 51 13.67 -4.51 -12.90
CA ALA A 51 12.45 -5.04 -13.48
C ALA A 51 11.49 -5.53 -12.39
N SER A 52 12.00 -6.27 -11.39
CA SER A 52 11.22 -6.65 -10.20
C SER A 52 10.70 -5.42 -9.48
N TYR A 53 11.53 -4.40 -9.25
CA TYR A 53 11.09 -3.12 -8.66
C TYR A 53 9.93 -2.50 -9.46
N GLY A 54 10.00 -2.51 -10.80
CA GLY A 54 8.91 -2.04 -11.66
C GLY A 54 7.62 -2.86 -11.53
N TRP A 55 7.74 -4.18 -11.36
CA TRP A 55 6.59 -5.07 -11.18
C TRP A 55 5.80 -4.77 -9.90
N HIS A 56 6.46 -4.35 -8.82
CA HIS A 56 5.79 -3.87 -7.60
C HIS A 56 4.87 -2.67 -7.86
N PHE A 57 5.32 -1.69 -8.64
CA PHE A 57 4.47 -0.56 -9.01
C PHE A 57 3.40 -0.93 -10.02
N ALA A 58 3.68 -1.86 -10.94
CA ALA A 58 2.68 -2.38 -11.87
C ALA A 58 1.55 -3.12 -11.12
N ALA A 59 1.89 -3.93 -10.11
CA ALA A 59 0.93 -4.60 -9.25
C ALA A 59 0.09 -3.58 -8.47
N GLY A 60 0.72 -2.58 -7.84
CA GLY A 60 0.03 -1.49 -7.18
C GLY A 60 -0.93 -0.72 -8.09
N GLY A 61 -0.48 -0.41 -9.31
CA GLY A 61 -1.28 0.27 -10.32
C GLY A 61 -2.46 -0.56 -10.82
N LEU A 62 -2.27 -1.87 -11.03
CA LEU A 62 -3.33 -2.79 -11.42
C LEU A 62 -4.40 -2.89 -10.33
N VAL A 63 -3.98 -3.07 -9.08
CA VAL A 63 -4.91 -3.13 -7.94
C VAL A 63 -5.65 -1.79 -7.81
N LEU A 64 -4.97 -0.66 -7.93
CA LEU A 64 -5.62 0.65 -7.93
C LEU A 64 -6.66 0.78 -9.05
N ALA A 65 -6.36 0.35 -10.27
CA ALA A 65 -7.29 0.44 -11.39
C ALA A 65 -8.56 -0.39 -11.13
N VAL A 66 -8.41 -1.61 -10.60
CA VAL A 66 -9.53 -2.48 -10.25
C VAL A 66 -10.34 -1.90 -9.10
N THR A 67 -9.70 -1.52 -8.00
CA THR A 67 -10.40 -1.01 -6.80
C THR A 67 -11.01 0.37 -7.03
N PHE A 68 -10.40 1.20 -7.88
CA PHE A 68 -10.99 2.45 -8.34
C PHE A 68 -12.24 2.20 -9.18
N GLY A 69 -12.23 1.19 -10.05
CA GLY A 69 -13.43 0.75 -10.78
C GLY A 69 -14.55 0.34 -9.83
N LEU A 70 -14.24 -0.46 -8.80
CA LEU A 70 -15.21 -0.84 -7.75
C LEU A 70 -15.74 0.36 -6.97
N PHE A 71 -14.88 1.32 -6.62
CA PHE A 71 -15.27 2.57 -5.97
C PHE A 71 -16.20 3.40 -6.86
N ALA A 72 -15.90 3.53 -8.15
CA ALA A 72 -16.73 4.27 -9.11
C ALA A 72 -18.13 3.65 -9.30
N LEU A 73 -18.23 2.33 -9.14
CA LEU A 73 -19.50 1.59 -9.17
C LEU A 73 -20.21 1.58 -7.80
N GLY A 74 -19.64 2.19 -6.76
CA GLY A 74 -20.21 2.23 -5.40
C GLY A 74 -20.06 0.93 -4.61
N GLY A 75 -19.24 -0.03 -5.07
CA GLY A 75 -19.05 -1.33 -4.43
C GLY A 75 -17.96 -1.39 -3.37
N MET A 76 -17.12 -0.35 -3.24
CA MET A 76 -16.02 -0.30 -2.28
C MET A 76 -15.76 1.14 -1.80
N GLY A 77 -15.32 1.30 -0.55
CA GLY A 77 -14.89 2.58 -0.01
C GLY A 77 -13.59 3.08 -0.67
N GLY A 78 -13.50 4.40 -0.88
CA GLY A 78 -12.28 5.00 -1.47
C GLY A 78 -11.05 4.89 -0.56
N GLY A 79 -11.24 4.70 0.75
CA GLY A 79 -10.17 4.41 1.70
C GLY A 79 -9.56 3.03 1.44
N ASP A 80 -10.40 2.00 1.39
CA ASP A 80 -10.00 0.61 1.13
C ASP A 80 -9.30 0.48 -0.22
N ALA A 81 -9.84 1.13 -1.26
CA ALA A 81 -9.27 1.10 -2.59
C ALA A 81 -7.80 1.58 -2.61
N LYS A 82 -7.50 2.66 -1.87
CA LYS A 82 -6.14 3.21 -1.76
C LYS A 82 -5.25 2.35 -0.90
N LEU A 83 -5.76 1.82 0.22
CA LEU A 83 -4.98 0.96 1.10
C LEU A 83 -4.58 -0.33 0.39
N LEU A 84 -5.51 -0.98 -0.30
CA LEU A 84 -5.24 -2.19 -1.09
C LEU A 84 -4.19 -1.95 -2.18
N ALA A 85 -4.29 -0.84 -2.91
CA ALA A 85 -3.29 -0.48 -3.92
C ALA A 85 -1.90 -0.27 -3.31
N ALA A 86 -1.81 0.42 -2.16
CA ALA A 86 -0.55 0.61 -1.47
C ALA A 86 0.03 -0.70 -0.93
N SER A 87 -0.81 -1.58 -0.37
CA SER A 87 -0.39 -2.91 0.08
C SER A 87 0.09 -3.80 -1.05
N ALA A 88 -0.51 -3.70 -2.24
CA ALA A 88 -0.10 -4.46 -3.41
C ALA A 88 1.33 -4.13 -3.87
N VAL A 89 1.79 -2.89 -3.70
CA VAL A 89 3.19 -2.51 -3.95
C VAL A 89 4.16 -3.32 -3.06
N TRP A 90 3.76 -3.71 -1.85
CA TRP A 90 4.62 -4.49 -0.94
C TRP A 90 4.61 -5.99 -1.23
N MET A 91 3.66 -6.48 -2.03
CA MET A 91 3.46 -7.91 -2.28
C MET A 91 3.63 -8.33 -3.75
N GLY A 92 3.75 -7.37 -4.67
CA GLY A 92 3.77 -7.60 -6.13
C GLY A 92 5.14 -7.77 -6.73
#